data_AF-A0AB38RPC4-F1
#
_entry.id   AF-A0AB38RPC4-F1
#
_cell.length_a   1.000
_cell.length_b   1.000
_cell.length_c   1.000
_cell.angle_alpha   90.00
_cell.angle_beta   90.00
_cell.angle_gamma   90.00
#
_symmetry.space_group_name_H-M   'P 1'
#
loop_
_entity.id
_entity.type
_entity.pdbx_description
1 polymer ?
#
loop_
_entity_poly.entity_id
_entity_poly.type
_entity_poly.pdbx_seq_one_letter_code
_entity_poly.pdbx_strand_id
1 'polypeptide(L)'
;MTSVERPEWTIQAPAGGWATPWPQAAELANAIPSDQWTLIGGLMVQLHAAKAGVPLNRPTLDVDIVLHIETGAAVFNEVKKQLEDLGYELHWSLQDDDPIHRFTRGGEKTPEIVDVMVADHLPPKHVPKLKGHPVFQVPGATSALRKTVNCTIEIDGIPTRLSLPTVLGALILKGAAFISDRKDTQRHLDDAAILASAIGNPIVERDVPMTENDPRRLAKLAEALENPQHRSWQLVPEGRRDRAYRALMTIASRPENPSSGTAQ
;
A
#
# COMPACT_ATOMS: atom_id res chain seq x y z
N MET A 1 11.06 5.03 -23.46
CA MET A 1 11.26 4.30 -22.20
C MET A 1 10.57 2.96 -22.36
N THR A 2 11.32 1.86 -22.39
CA THR A 2 10.73 0.52 -22.40
C THR A 2 9.95 0.34 -21.10
N SER A 3 8.63 0.20 -21.21
CA SER A 3 7.77 -0.25 -20.13
C SER A 3 8.38 -1.55 -19.58
N VAL A 4 8.90 -1.53 -18.36
CA VAL A 4 9.25 -2.78 -17.68
C VAL A 4 7.93 -3.48 -17.45
N GLU A 5 7.74 -4.63 -18.10
CA GLU A 5 6.50 -5.40 -18.00
C GLU A 5 6.26 -5.76 -16.53
N ARG A 6 5.16 -5.27 -15.96
CA ARG A 6 4.78 -5.55 -14.57
C ARG A 6 4.34 -7.01 -14.48
N PRO A 7 4.70 -7.76 -13.42
CA PRO A 7 4.13 -9.07 -13.20
C PRO A 7 2.60 -9.01 -13.16
N GLU A 8 1.96 -10.00 -13.78
CA GLU A 8 0.50 -10.16 -13.81
C GLU A 8 0.06 -11.28 -12.87
N TRP A 9 -0.86 -10.99 -11.98
CA TRP A 9 -1.45 -11.94 -11.05
C TRP A 9 -2.93 -12.11 -11.31
N THR A 10 -3.43 -13.33 -11.11
CA THR A 10 -4.86 -13.60 -10.96
C THR A 10 -5.07 -14.18 -9.57
N ILE A 11 -5.94 -13.57 -8.78
CA ILE A 11 -6.27 -14.03 -7.43
C ILE A 11 -7.75 -14.42 -7.40
N GLN A 12 -8.00 -15.65 -6.94
CA GLN A 12 -9.35 -16.14 -6.74
C GLN A 12 -9.94 -15.51 -5.48
N ALA A 13 -11.25 -15.24 -5.51
CA ALA A 13 -11.94 -14.71 -4.35
C ALA A 13 -11.85 -15.70 -3.17
N PRO A 14 -11.72 -15.19 -1.93
CA PRO A 14 -11.83 -16.05 -0.75
C PRO A 14 -13.24 -16.62 -0.61
N ALA A 15 -13.42 -17.62 0.27
CA ALA A 15 -14.74 -18.11 0.61
C ALA A 15 -15.61 -16.95 1.15
N GLY A 16 -16.79 -16.76 0.57
CA GLY A 16 -17.67 -15.62 0.87
C GLY A 16 -17.47 -14.40 -0.04
N GLY A 17 -16.55 -14.46 -1.00
CA GLY A 17 -16.32 -13.39 -1.96
C GLY A 17 -15.56 -12.19 -1.38
N TRP A 18 -15.50 -11.11 -2.14
CA TRP A 18 -14.85 -9.87 -1.73
C TRP A 18 -15.86 -8.92 -1.11
N ALA A 19 -15.92 -8.90 0.23
CA ALA A 19 -16.83 -8.03 0.98
C ALA A 19 -16.46 -6.54 0.90
N THR A 20 -17.33 -5.65 1.35
CA THR A 20 -17.03 -4.21 1.49
C THR A 20 -15.67 -3.98 2.21
N PRO A 21 -14.78 -3.11 1.70
CA PRO A 21 -14.99 -2.13 0.63
C PRO A 21 -14.52 -2.56 -0.78
N TRP A 22 -14.45 -3.86 -1.09
CA TRP A 22 -14.03 -4.31 -2.42
C TRP A 22 -14.92 -3.86 -3.59
N PRO A 23 -16.27 -3.82 -3.47
CA PRO A 23 -17.12 -3.23 -4.51
C PRO A 23 -16.75 -1.77 -4.84
N GLN A 24 -16.36 -0.97 -3.86
CA GLN A 24 -15.88 0.40 -4.06
C GLN A 24 -14.55 0.40 -4.83
N ALA A 25 -13.61 -0.49 -4.50
CA ALA A 25 -12.37 -0.62 -5.26
C ALA A 25 -12.61 -1.03 -6.73
N ALA A 26 -13.60 -1.89 -7.00
CA ALA A 26 -14.02 -2.24 -8.36
C ALA A 26 -14.64 -1.06 -9.11
N GLU A 27 -15.50 -0.27 -8.45
CA GLU A 27 -16.09 0.94 -9.01
C GLU A 27 -15.00 1.95 -9.42
N LEU A 28 -14.00 2.17 -8.56
CA LEU A 28 -12.86 3.04 -8.88
C LEU A 28 -12.06 2.52 -10.07
N ALA A 29 -11.78 1.22 -10.14
CA ALA A 29 -11.04 0.61 -11.25
C ALA A 29 -11.79 0.68 -12.59
N ASN A 30 -13.12 0.71 -12.55
CA ASN A 30 -13.95 0.90 -13.74
C ASN A 30 -14.01 2.37 -14.18
N ALA A 31 -13.96 3.31 -13.24
CA ALA A 31 -14.05 4.75 -13.52
C ALA A 31 -12.68 5.39 -13.84
N ILE A 32 -11.61 4.89 -13.24
CA ILE A 32 -10.26 5.47 -13.28
C ILE A 32 -9.28 4.41 -13.81
N PRO A 33 -8.59 4.66 -14.94
CA PRO A 33 -7.66 3.69 -15.52
C PRO A 33 -6.60 3.21 -14.51
N SER A 34 -6.36 1.90 -14.47
CA SER A 34 -5.50 1.25 -13.46
C SER A 34 -4.02 1.63 -13.53
N ASP A 35 -3.59 2.32 -14.59
CA ASP A 35 -2.25 2.87 -14.75
C ASP A 35 -2.08 4.26 -14.13
N GLN A 36 -3.19 4.90 -13.70
CA GLN A 36 -3.18 6.20 -13.04
C GLN A 36 -3.01 6.11 -11.53
N TRP A 37 -3.23 4.95 -10.93
CA TRP A 37 -3.20 4.79 -9.48
C TRP A 37 -2.76 3.40 -9.06
N THR A 38 -2.33 3.29 -7.80
CA THR A 38 -1.94 2.03 -7.17
C THR A 38 -2.67 1.88 -5.84
N LEU A 39 -3.31 0.73 -5.64
CA LEU A 39 -3.97 0.33 -4.40
C LEU A 39 -2.92 0.04 -3.33
N ILE A 40 -3.05 0.70 -2.17
CA ILE A 40 -2.19 0.49 -1.01
C ILE A 40 -3.04 0.11 0.22
N GLY A 41 -2.53 0.38 1.44
CA GLY A 41 -3.36 0.29 2.63
C GLY A 41 -3.74 -1.14 3.06
N GLY A 42 -4.97 -1.31 3.55
CA GLY A 42 -5.47 -2.59 4.05
C GLY A 42 -5.86 -3.58 2.96
N LEU A 43 -6.51 -3.11 1.88
CA LEU A 43 -6.94 -3.97 0.77
C LEU A 43 -5.75 -4.59 0.01
N MET A 44 -4.65 -3.85 -0.13
CA MET A 44 -3.37 -4.40 -0.62
C MET A 44 -2.90 -5.60 0.21
N VAL A 45 -2.97 -5.52 1.55
CA VAL A 45 -2.57 -6.61 2.44
C VAL A 45 -3.50 -7.82 2.27
N GLN A 46 -4.80 -7.57 2.11
CA GLN A 46 -5.77 -8.64 1.85
C GLN A 46 -5.49 -9.39 0.54
N LEU A 47 -5.09 -8.70 -0.54
CA LEU A 47 -4.70 -9.37 -1.79
C LEU A 47 -3.46 -10.24 -1.61
N HIS A 48 -2.43 -9.76 -0.91
CA HIS A 48 -1.24 -10.56 -0.61
C HIS A 48 -1.58 -11.77 0.26
N ALA A 49 -2.44 -11.60 1.26
CA ALA A 49 -2.91 -12.70 2.11
C ALA A 49 -3.69 -13.74 1.30
N ALA A 50 -4.67 -13.31 0.49
CA ALA A 50 -5.45 -14.20 -0.36
C ALA A 50 -4.58 -14.95 -1.35
N LYS A 51 -3.65 -14.26 -2.03
CA LYS A 51 -2.67 -14.88 -2.93
C LYS A 51 -1.81 -15.92 -2.24
N ALA A 52 -1.44 -15.67 -0.99
CA ALA A 52 -0.66 -16.60 -0.19
C ALA A 52 -1.52 -17.75 0.36
N GLY A 53 -2.85 -17.69 0.32
CA GLY A 53 -3.72 -18.65 1.00
C GLY A 53 -3.74 -18.46 2.52
N VAL A 54 -3.63 -17.22 2.98
CA VAL A 54 -3.71 -16.80 4.39
C VAL A 54 -5.10 -16.20 4.64
N PRO A 55 -5.80 -16.56 5.74
CA PRO A 55 -7.13 -16.03 6.05
C PRO A 55 -7.15 -14.50 6.18
N LEU A 56 -8.23 -13.88 5.69
CA LEU A 56 -8.46 -12.44 5.76
C LEU A 56 -9.06 -12.06 7.12
N ASN A 57 -8.24 -11.97 8.15
CA ASN A 57 -8.71 -11.78 9.52
C ASN A 57 -8.89 -10.31 9.94
N ARG A 58 -8.35 -9.37 9.17
CA ARG A 58 -8.38 -7.94 9.51
C ARG A 58 -9.38 -7.18 8.63
N PRO A 59 -10.41 -6.55 9.20
CA PRO A 59 -11.29 -5.67 8.44
C PRO A 59 -10.54 -4.40 8.04
N THR A 60 -10.84 -3.90 6.84
CA THR A 60 -10.48 -2.57 6.37
C THR A 60 -11.77 -1.91 5.90
N LEU A 61 -11.94 -0.61 6.15
CA LEU A 61 -13.17 0.11 5.81
C LEU A 61 -12.98 1.07 4.64
N ASP A 62 -11.72 1.40 4.34
CA ASP A 62 -11.35 2.43 3.39
C ASP A 62 -10.65 1.81 2.17
N VAL A 63 -10.78 2.46 1.02
CA VAL A 63 -9.98 2.18 -0.18
C VAL A 63 -8.85 3.20 -0.26
N ASP A 64 -7.62 2.76 0.00
CA ASP A 64 -6.44 3.62 -0.03
C ASP A 64 -5.74 3.57 -1.40
N ILE A 65 -5.59 4.70 -2.07
CA ILE A 65 -4.92 4.79 -3.39
C ILE A 65 -3.83 5.85 -3.42
N VAL A 66 -2.77 5.57 -4.18
CA VAL A 66 -1.73 6.56 -4.53
C VAL A 66 -1.78 6.83 -6.02
N LEU A 67 -1.91 8.11 -6.40
CA LEU A 67 -1.92 8.54 -7.80
C LEU A 67 -0.51 8.63 -8.36
N HIS A 68 -0.36 8.23 -9.63
CA HIS A 68 0.88 8.28 -10.39
C HIS A 68 1.17 9.68 -10.98
N ILE A 69 1.21 10.70 -10.11
CA ILE A 69 1.51 12.09 -10.49
C ILE A 69 2.96 12.21 -11.01
N GLU A 70 3.89 11.44 -10.44
CA GLU A 70 5.32 11.46 -10.76
C GLU A 70 5.64 11.03 -12.20
N THR A 71 4.74 10.25 -12.81
CA THR A 71 4.87 9.78 -14.19
C THR A 71 4.05 10.62 -15.18
N GLY A 72 3.20 11.52 -14.69
CA GLY A 72 2.23 12.25 -15.49
C GLY A 72 1.02 11.41 -15.93
N ALA A 73 0.89 10.16 -15.48
CA ALA A 73 -0.25 9.31 -15.80
C ALA A 73 -1.56 9.81 -15.18
N ALA A 74 -1.48 10.50 -14.03
CA ALA A 74 -2.64 11.03 -13.32
C ALA A 74 -2.53 12.54 -13.11
N VAL A 75 -3.68 13.21 -13.18
CA VAL A 75 -3.86 14.60 -12.74
C VAL A 75 -4.89 14.61 -11.61
N PHE A 76 -4.51 15.13 -10.43
CA PHE A 76 -5.36 15.07 -9.24
C PHE A 76 -6.76 15.66 -9.45
N ASN A 77 -6.88 16.78 -10.18
CA ASN A 77 -8.18 17.40 -10.45
C ASN A 77 -9.10 16.55 -11.34
N GLU A 78 -8.54 15.73 -12.24
CA GLU A 78 -9.32 14.82 -13.08
C GLU A 78 -9.83 13.64 -12.26
N VAL A 79 -8.96 13.04 -11.45
CA VAL A 79 -9.34 11.95 -10.52
C VAL A 79 -10.37 12.43 -9.50
N LYS A 80 -10.18 13.63 -8.94
CA LYS A 80 -11.18 14.26 -8.06
C LYS A 80 -12.53 14.38 -8.76
N LYS A 81 -12.56 14.86 -10.01
CA LYS A 81 -13.80 14.99 -10.78
C LYS A 81 -14.47 13.64 -10.99
N GLN A 82 -13.70 12.59 -11.33
CA GLN A 82 -14.23 11.23 -11.48
C GLN A 82 -14.85 10.70 -10.18
N LEU A 83 -14.21 10.97 -9.03
CA LEU A 83 -14.77 10.63 -7.72
C LEU A 83 -16.07 11.40 -7.42
N GLU A 84 -16.11 12.70 -7.75
CA GLU A 84 -17.33 13.52 -7.62
C GLU A 84 -18.46 13.01 -8.53
N ASP A 85 -18.14 12.58 -9.75
CA ASP A 85 -19.10 11.98 -10.69
C ASP A 85 -19.63 10.62 -10.16
N LEU A 86 -18.86 9.90 -9.33
CA LEU A 86 -19.30 8.72 -8.56
C LEU A 86 -20.06 9.09 -7.28
N GLY A 87 -20.20 10.37 -6.95
CA GLY A 87 -20.93 10.85 -5.77
C GLY A 87 -20.09 10.90 -4.48
N TYR A 88 -18.76 10.80 -4.58
CA TYR A 88 -17.88 11.06 -3.45
C TYR A 88 -17.62 12.56 -3.28
N GLU A 89 -17.62 13.02 -2.04
CA GLU A 89 -17.29 14.40 -1.68
C GLU A 89 -15.93 14.45 -0.98
N LEU A 90 -15.12 15.45 -1.32
CA LEU A 90 -13.84 15.70 -0.65
C LEU A 90 -14.08 16.21 0.76
N HIS A 91 -13.50 15.52 1.75
CA HIS A 91 -13.50 15.94 3.13
C HIS A 91 -12.37 16.95 3.38
N TRP A 92 -12.74 18.17 3.77
CA TRP A 92 -11.79 19.25 4.07
C TRP A 92 -11.20 19.11 5.48
N SER A 93 -9.92 19.45 5.65
CA SER A 93 -9.37 19.61 7.00
C SER A 93 -9.90 20.89 7.64
N LEU A 94 -9.97 20.90 8.97
CA LEU A 94 -10.39 22.05 9.78
C LEU A 94 -9.27 23.07 9.99
N GLN A 95 -8.00 22.69 9.78
CA GLN A 95 -6.85 23.57 9.92
C GLN A 95 -6.30 23.92 8.54
N ASP A 96 -5.91 25.19 8.35
CA ASP A 96 -5.23 25.64 7.15
C ASP A 96 -3.92 24.85 6.95
N ASP A 97 -3.54 24.60 5.70
CA ASP A 97 -2.36 23.81 5.29
C ASP A 97 -2.35 22.32 5.67
N ASP A 98 -3.32 21.83 6.46
CA ASP A 98 -3.43 20.39 6.72
C ASP A 98 -3.72 19.63 5.42
N PRO A 99 -3.08 18.46 5.24
CA PRO A 99 -3.18 17.72 3.99
C PRO A 99 -4.57 17.08 3.80
N ILE A 100 -5.11 17.24 2.59
CA ILE A 100 -6.33 16.58 2.16
C ILE A 100 -6.02 15.22 1.53
N HIS A 101 -6.94 14.27 1.71
CA HIS A 101 -6.83 12.93 1.10
C HIS A 101 -8.17 12.21 1.05
N ARG A 102 -9.04 12.45 2.05
CA ARG A 102 -10.25 11.67 2.24
C ARG A 102 -11.41 12.13 1.38
N PHE A 103 -12.02 11.18 0.69
CA PHE A 103 -13.29 11.30 -0.01
C PHE A 103 -14.33 10.39 0.64
N THR A 104 -15.56 10.87 0.77
CA THR A 104 -16.64 10.11 1.41
C THR A 104 -17.93 10.13 0.60
N ARG A 105 -18.65 9.02 0.60
CA ARG A 105 -19.99 8.89 0.03
C ARG A 105 -20.92 8.16 1.00
N GLY A 106 -22.21 8.49 0.99
CA GLY A 106 -23.22 7.83 1.83
C GLY A 106 -23.45 8.51 3.18
N GLY A 107 -24.18 7.83 4.07
CA GLY A 107 -24.61 8.42 5.36
C GLY A 107 -23.50 8.45 6.41
N GLU A 108 -23.53 9.44 7.30
CA GLU A 108 -22.50 9.70 8.32
C GLU A 108 -22.13 8.49 9.20
N LYS A 109 -23.07 7.57 9.44
CA LYS A 109 -22.85 6.40 10.30
C LYS A 109 -22.07 5.28 9.62
N THR A 110 -22.15 5.18 8.31
CA THR A 110 -21.53 4.13 7.51
C THR A 110 -21.06 4.72 6.18
N PRO A 111 -20.14 5.71 6.22
CA PRO A 111 -19.63 6.31 5.00
C PRO A 111 -18.75 5.30 4.26
N GLU A 112 -18.84 5.30 2.95
CA GLU A 112 -17.83 4.71 2.08
C GLU A 112 -16.67 5.68 1.98
N ILE A 113 -15.45 5.20 2.20
CA ILE A 113 -14.27 6.04 2.32
C ILE A 113 -13.25 5.65 1.25
N VAL A 114 -12.77 6.65 0.52
CA VAL A 114 -11.65 6.53 -0.42
C VAL A 114 -10.59 7.55 0.00
N ASP A 115 -9.43 7.07 0.39
CA ASP A 115 -8.29 7.93 0.73
C ASP A 115 -7.36 8.04 -0.50
N VAL A 116 -7.33 9.22 -1.10
CA VAL A 116 -6.58 9.55 -2.33
C VAL A 116 -5.33 10.34 -1.97
N MET A 117 -4.18 9.77 -2.29
CA MET A 117 -2.90 10.29 -1.86
C MET A 117 -1.91 10.36 -3.03
N VAL A 118 -0.74 10.97 -2.78
CA VAL A 118 0.35 11.07 -3.76
C VAL A 118 1.67 10.55 -3.17
N ALA A 119 2.65 10.26 -4.03
CA ALA A 119 3.94 9.76 -3.58
C ALA A 119 4.73 10.81 -2.78
N ASP A 120 5.54 10.36 -1.80
CA ASP A 120 6.50 11.21 -1.09
C ASP A 120 7.63 11.70 -2.01
N HIS A 121 8.26 12.81 -1.66
CA HIS A 121 9.37 13.43 -2.42
C HIS A 121 9.00 13.95 -3.81
N LEU A 122 7.72 14.23 -4.05
CA LEU A 122 7.36 15.05 -5.21
C LEU A 122 8.01 16.45 -5.08
N PRO A 123 8.59 17.01 -6.16
CA PRO A 123 9.05 18.39 -6.13
C PRO A 123 7.92 19.31 -5.65
N PRO A 124 8.17 20.32 -4.78
CA PRO A 124 7.10 21.11 -4.16
C PRO A 124 6.10 21.74 -5.15
N LYS A 125 6.56 22.10 -6.35
CA LYS A 125 5.71 22.63 -7.44
C LYS A 125 4.78 21.61 -8.10
N HIS A 126 5.03 20.32 -7.90
CA HIS A 126 4.24 19.21 -8.45
C HIS A 126 3.32 18.57 -7.41
N VAL A 127 3.45 18.92 -6.13
CA VAL A 127 2.51 18.48 -5.09
C VAL A 127 1.17 19.17 -5.36
N PRO A 128 0.09 18.43 -5.69
CA PRO A 128 -1.21 19.04 -5.97
C PRO A 128 -1.73 19.76 -4.72
N LYS A 129 -2.38 20.91 -4.94
CA LYS A 129 -3.01 21.70 -3.88
C LYS A 129 -4.42 22.11 -4.26
N LEU A 130 -5.34 22.11 -3.30
CA LEU A 130 -6.67 22.69 -3.43
C LEU A 130 -6.91 23.72 -2.33
N LYS A 131 -7.25 24.95 -2.73
CA LYS A 131 -7.50 26.07 -1.79
C LYS A 131 -6.38 26.23 -0.74
N GLY A 132 -5.13 26.03 -1.15
CA GLY A 132 -3.96 26.09 -0.25
C GLY A 132 -3.56 24.73 0.37
N HIS A 133 -4.51 23.81 0.57
CA HIS A 133 -4.24 22.51 1.18
C HIS A 133 -3.49 21.57 0.24
N PRO A 134 -2.34 21.02 0.64
CA PRO A 134 -1.66 20.00 -0.15
C PRO A 134 -2.39 18.66 -0.10
N VAL A 135 -2.27 17.86 -1.15
CA VAL A 135 -2.66 16.45 -1.09
C VAL A 135 -1.66 15.68 -0.24
N PHE A 136 -2.14 14.76 0.60
CA PHE A 136 -1.30 13.96 1.49
C PHE A 136 -0.26 13.16 0.71
N GLN A 137 1.00 13.30 1.11
CA GLN A 137 2.12 12.54 0.56
C GLN A 137 2.38 11.31 1.44
N VAL A 138 2.31 10.12 0.85
CA VAL A 138 2.52 8.85 1.58
C VAL A 138 4.02 8.57 1.73
N PRO A 139 4.56 8.52 2.96
CA PRO A 139 5.94 8.11 3.18
C PRO A 139 6.20 6.71 2.60
N GLY A 140 7.23 6.60 1.76
CA GLY A 140 7.66 5.35 1.12
C GLY A 140 6.93 4.98 -0.17
N ALA A 141 5.92 5.74 -0.58
CA ALA A 141 5.23 5.47 -1.84
C ALA A 141 6.14 5.59 -3.06
N THR A 142 7.08 6.54 -3.12
CA THR A 142 7.99 6.64 -4.28
C THR A 142 8.78 5.35 -4.53
N SER A 143 9.17 4.64 -3.47
CA SER A 143 9.84 3.35 -3.60
C SER A 143 8.87 2.22 -3.97
N ALA A 144 7.69 2.20 -3.33
CA ALA A 144 6.69 1.15 -3.52
C ALA A 144 6.08 1.17 -4.93
N LEU A 145 5.84 2.35 -5.51
CA LEU A 145 5.29 2.49 -6.86
C LEU A 145 6.24 1.98 -7.96
N ARG A 146 7.55 1.93 -7.69
CA ARG A 146 8.55 1.31 -8.58
C ARG A 146 8.58 -0.22 -8.49
N LYS A 147 7.82 -0.79 -7.54
CA LYS A 147 7.78 -2.23 -7.22
C LYS A 147 6.34 -2.70 -7.26
N THR A 148 5.67 -2.50 -8.39
CA THR A 148 4.24 -2.79 -8.56
C THR A 148 4.03 -4.05 -9.41
N VAL A 149 2.87 -4.66 -9.19
CA VAL A 149 2.32 -5.76 -9.96
C VAL A 149 0.90 -5.39 -10.36
N ASN A 150 0.45 -5.93 -11.47
CA ASN A 150 -0.96 -5.86 -11.84
C ASN A 150 -1.64 -7.12 -11.34
N CYS A 151 -2.82 -6.97 -10.76
CA CYS A 151 -3.64 -8.06 -10.28
C CYS A 151 -5.03 -7.97 -10.90
N THR A 152 -5.51 -9.09 -11.42
CA THR A 152 -6.91 -9.27 -11.79
C THR A 152 -7.60 -10.10 -10.72
N ILE A 153 -8.70 -9.57 -10.19
CA ILE A 153 -9.62 -10.29 -9.31
C ILE A 153 -11.02 -10.26 -9.90
N GLU A 154 -11.86 -11.22 -9.52
CA GLU A 154 -13.28 -11.19 -9.89
C GLU A 154 -14.09 -10.71 -8.70
N ILE A 155 -14.85 -9.63 -8.87
CA ILE A 155 -15.79 -9.09 -7.88
C ILE A 155 -17.18 -9.15 -8.52
N ASP A 156 -18.08 -9.91 -7.90
CA ASP A 156 -19.46 -10.13 -8.39
C ASP A 156 -19.53 -10.54 -9.88
N GLY A 157 -18.59 -11.40 -10.32
CA GLY A 157 -18.53 -11.88 -11.71
C GLY A 157 -17.83 -10.93 -12.70
N ILE A 158 -17.35 -9.77 -12.24
CA ILE A 158 -16.69 -8.76 -13.07
C ILE A 158 -15.17 -8.82 -12.85
N PRO A 159 -14.37 -9.12 -13.89
CA PRO A 159 -12.92 -9.00 -13.82
C PRO A 159 -12.51 -7.56 -13.59
N THR A 160 -11.83 -7.32 -12.47
CA THR A 160 -11.34 -6.02 -12.03
C THR A 160 -9.82 -6.05 -12.00
N ARG A 161 -9.18 -5.18 -12.78
CA ARG A 161 -7.72 -5.03 -12.82
C ARG A 161 -7.27 -3.91 -11.89
N LEU A 162 -6.29 -4.21 -11.05
CA LEU A 162 -5.74 -3.31 -10.04
C LEU A 162 -4.21 -3.30 -10.13
N SER A 163 -3.58 -2.16 -9.84
CA SER A 163 -2.15 -2.08 -9.56
C SER A 163 -1.94 -2.10 -8.04
N LEU A 164 -0.98 -2.87 -7.54
CA LEU A 164 -0.60 -2.88 -6.14
C LEU A 164 0.93 -3.09 -5.98
N PRO A 165 1.53 -2.66 -4.87
CA PRO A 165 2.92 -3.00 -4.56
C PRO A 165 3.12 -4.50 -4.41
N THR A 166 4.30 -4.99 -4.82
CA THR A 166 4.88 -6.28 -4.42
C THR A 166 4.93 -6.41 -2.88
N VAL A 167 5.14 -7.62 -2.36
CA VAL A 167 5.27 -7.85 -0.92
C VAL A 167 6.35 -6.95 -0.29
N LEU A 168 7.50 -6.80 -0.96
CA LEU A 168 8.56 -5.90 -0.51
C LEU A 168 8.13 -4.43 -0.49
N GLY A 169 7.49 -3.94 -1.56
CA GLY A 169 6.97 -2.57 -1.62
C GLY A 169 5.91 -2.29 -0.55
N ALA A 170 5.05 -3.27 -0.29
CA ALA A 170 4.03 -3.23 0.76
C ALA A 170 4.66 -3.15 2.16
N LEU A 171 5.68 -3.96 2.44
CA LEU A 171 6.41 -3.92 3.71
C LEU A 171 7.13 -2.58 3.92
N ILE A 172 7.71 -2.01 2.86
CA ILE A 172 8.32 -0.67 2.90
C ILE A 172 7.27 0.39 3.29
N LEU A 173 6.07 0.35 2.71
CA LEU A 173 4.97 1.25 3.07
C LEU A 173 4.55 1.08 4.53
N LYS A 174 4.37 -0.15 5.00
CA LYS A 174 4.02 -0.41 6.41
C LYS A 174 5.12 0.01 7.37
N GLY A 175 6.39 -0.15 7.00
CA GLY A 175 7.52 0.31 7.79
C GLY A 175 7.61 1.83 7.85
N ALA A 176 7.31 2.52 6.74
CA ALA A 176 7.23 3.97 6.72
C ALA A 176 6.08 4.48 7.61
N ALA A 177 4.89 3.88 7.47
CA ALA A 177 3.72 4.21 8.28
C ALA A 177 3.97 3.94 9.78
N PHE A 178 4.58 2.81 10.14
CA PHE A 178 4.98 2.50 11.51
C PHE A 178 5.90 3.56 12.14
N ILE A 179 6.81 4.14 11.35
CA ILE A 179 7.72 5.19 11.82
C ILE A 179 6.98 6.54 11.98
N SER A 180 6.08 6.89 11.06
CA SER A 180 5.44 8.20 11.01
C SER A 180 4.16 8.30 11.86
N ASP A 181 3.37 7.23 11.91
CA ASP A 181 2.08 7.19 12.60
C ASP A 181 2.24 6.63 14.02
N ARG A 182 2.43 7.54 14.98
CA ARG A 182 2.58 7.19 16.40
C ARG A 182 1.29 6.80 17.10
N LYS A 183 0.12 7.07 16.48
CA LYS A 183 -1.19 6.87 17.14
C LYS A 183 -1.68 5.45 16.97
N ASP A 184 -1.37 4.81 15.85
CA ASP A 184 -1.83 3.46 15.53
C ASP A 184 -0.69 2.61 14.94
N THR A 185 0.39 2.44 15.70
CA THR A 185 1.56 1.67 15.27
C THR A 185 1.25 0.17 15.15
N GLN A 186 0.32 -0.34 15.95
CA GLN A 186 0.04 -1.78 16.03
C GLN A 186 -0.51 -2.34 14.71
N ARG A 187 -1.46 -1.66 14.06
CA ARG A 187 -2.04 -2.17 12.81
C ARG A 187 -0.99 -2.34 11.71
N HIS A 188 0.04 -1.50 11.71
CA HIS A 188 1.14 -1.59 10.74
C HIS A 188 2.01 -2.81 11.00
N LEU A 189 2.20 -3.20 12.27
CA LEU A 189 2.89 -4.44 12.66
C LEU A 189 2.07 -5.69 12.32
N ASP A 190 0.76 -5.63 12.53
CA ASP A 190 -0.17 -6.71 12.16
C ASP A 190 -0.17 -6.95 10.65
N ASP A 191 -0.30 -5.89 9.87
CA ASP A 191 -0.20 -5.95 8.41
C ASP A 191 1.18 -6.44 7.96
N ALA A 192 2.27 -6.00 8.60
CA ALA A 192 3.62 -6.45 8.28
C ALA A 192 3.84 -7.95 8.53
N ALA A 193 3.29 -8.50 9.62
CA ALA A 193 3.37 -9.93 9.90
C ALA A 193 2.62 -10.76 8.84
N ILE A 194 1.43 -10.31 8.42
CA ILE A 194 0.67 -10.94 7.34
C ILE A 194 1.43 -10.86 6.01
N LEU A 195 1.96 -9.69 5.64
CA LEU A 195 2.77 -9.52 4.43
C LEU A 195 4.03 -10.40 4.43
N ALA A 196 4.71 -10.51 5.57
CA ALA A 196 5.89 -11.37 5.70
C ALA A 196 5.56 -12.84 5.40
N SER A 197 4.35 -13.30 5.73
CA SER A 197 3.88 -14.65 5.41
C SER A 197 3.62 -14.89 3.92
N ALA A 198 3.49 -13.82 3.13
CA ALA A 198 3.35 -13.85 1.68
C ALA A 198 4.70 -13.80 0.94
N ILE A 199 5.82 -13.66 1.64
CA ILE A 199 7.16 -13.70 1.02
C ILE A 199 7.39 -15.09 0.40
N GLY A 200 7.66 -15.12 -0.91
CA GLY A 200 8.01 -16.33 -1.64
C GLY A 200 9.44 -16.79 -1.34
N ASN A 201 10.42 -16.05 -1.87
CA ASN A 201 11.83 -16.30 -1.64
C ASN A 201 12.50 -15.04 -1.04
N PRO A 202 12.84 -15.03 0.25
CA PRO A 202 13.42 -13.86 0.90
C PRO A 202 14.82 -13.50 0.35
N ILE A 203 15.54 -14.44 -0.28
CA ILE A 203 16.83 -14.14 -0.92
C ILE A 203 16.61 -13.35 -2.20
N VAL A 204 15.64 -13.73 -3.03
CA VAL A 204 15.30 -12.96 -4.25
C VAL A 204 14.80 -11.56 -3.89
N GLU A 205 13.96 -11.45 -2.86
CA GLU A 205 13.50 -10.14 -2.37
C GLU A 205 14.64 -9.27 -1.83
N ARG A 206 15.77 -9.86 -1.41
CA ARG A 206 16.98 -9.12 -1.01
C ARG A 206 17.77 -8.53 -2.18
N ASP A 207 17.56 -9.00 -3.39
CA ASP A 207 18.27 -8.48 -4.57
C ASP A 207 17.49 -7.36 -5.26
N VAL A 208 16.23 -7.15 -4.89
CA VAL A 208 15.40 -6.07 -5.43
C VAL A 208 16.01 -4.69 -5.05
N PRO A 209 16.17 -3.77 -6.01
CA PRO A 209 16.69 -2.43 -5.75
C PRO A 209 15.85 -1.63 -4.74
N MET A 210 16.55 -0.97 -3.82
CA MET A 210 15.97 -0.16 -2.76
C MET A 210 16.34 1.31 -2.92
N THR A 211 15.48 2.19 -2.42
CA THR A 211 15.81 3.59 -2.18
C THR A 211 16.48 3.73 -0.81
N GLU A 212 17.14 4.87 -0.57
CA GLU A 212 17.95 5.15 0.62
C GLU A 212 17.26 4.82 1.95
N ASN A 213 15.96 5.11 2.06
CA ASN A 213 15.19 4.94 3.30
C ASN A 213 14.59 3.54 3.49
N ASP A 214 14.58 2.69 2.47
CA ASP A 214 13.90 1.39 2.52
C ASP A 214 14.54 0.40 3.51
N PRO A 215 15.87 0.26 3.57
CA PRO A 215 16.50 -0.63 4.55
C PRO A 215 16.12 -0.24 5.98
N ARG A 216 16.12 1.07 6.29
CA ARG A 216 15.73 1.57 7.61
C ARG A 216 14.27 1.23 7.95
N ARG A 217 13.35 1.34 6.99
CA ARG A 217 11.92 1.01 7.18
C ARG A 217 11.72 -0.47 7.48
N LEU A 218 12.43 -1.35 6.76
CA LEU A 218 12.38 -2.79 7.01
C LEU A 218 13.04 -3.17 8.34
N ALA A 219 14.19 -2.57 8.65
CA ALA A 219 14.88 -2.79 9.92
C ALA A 219 13.99 -2.43 11.12
N LYS A 220 13.25 -1.32 11.04
CA LYS A 220 12.33 -0.91 12.11
C LYS A 220 11.14 -1.87 12.30
N LEU A 221 10.62 -2.44 11.23
CA LEU A 221 9.61 -3.51 11.35
C LEU A 221 10.21 -4.78 11.97
N ALA A 222 11.42 -5.17 11.55
CA ALA A 222 12.08 -6.36 12.08
C ALA A 222 12.44 -6.22 13.56
N GLU A 223 12.93 -5.06 13.99
CA GLU A 223 13.18 -4.72 15.40
C GLU A 223 11.88 -4.82 16.22
N ALA A 224 10.79 -4.22 15.75
CA ALA A 224 9.50 -4.26 16.44
C ALA A 224 8.89 -5.67 16.50
N LEU A 225 9.24 -6.53 15.55
CA LEU A 225 8.75 -7.91 15.43
C LEU A 225 9.81 -8.97 15.79
N GLU A 226 10.91 -8.58 16.46
CA GLU A 226 12.04 -9.49 16.71
C GLU A 226 11.63 -10.69 17.57
N ASN A 227 10.67 -10.46 18.48
CA ASN A 227 10.13 -11.49 19.36
C ASN A 227 9.18 -12.39 18.54
N PRO A 228 9.50 -13.68 18.33
CA PRO A 228 8.64 -14.59 17.58
C PRO A 228 7.27 -14.83 18.25
N GLN A 229 7.13 -14.52 19.54
CA GLN A 229 5.87 -14.58 20.29
C GLN A 229 5.09 -13.26 20.26
N HIS A 230 5.56 -12.23 19.53
CA HIS A 230 4.83 -10.97 19.37
C HIS A 230 3.40 -11.20 18.86
N ARG A 231 2.42 -10.44 19.38
CA ARG A 231 0.99 -10.66 19.09
C ARG A 231 0.64 -10.64 17.60
N SER A 232 1.32 -9.83 16.80
CA SER A 232 1.10 -9.75 15.35
C SER A 232 1.37 -11.08 14.64
N TRP A 233 2.31 -11.89 15.14
CA TRP A 233 2.57 -13.22 14.58
C TRP A 233 1.43 -14.21 14.83
N GLN A 234 0.55 -13.94 15.80
CA GLN A 234 -0.61 -14.80 16.06
C GLN A 234 -1.66 -14.72 14.94
N LEU A 235 -1.68 -13.61 14.19
CA LEU A 235 -2.55 -13.43 13.02
C LEU A 235 -2.11 -14.31 11.83
N VAL A 236 -0.84 -14.69 11.79
CA VAL A 236 -0.30 -15.60 10.77
C VAL A 236 -0.65 -17.05 11.15
N PRO A 237 -1.11 -17.90 10.21
CA PRO A 237 -1.39 -19.30 10.48
C PRO A 237 -0.17 -20.01 11.08
N GLU A 238 -0.38 -20.85 12.09
CA GLU A 238 0.68 -21.49 12.89
C GLU A 238 1.78 -22.13 12.02
N GLY A 239 1.40 -22.94 11.03
CA GLY A 239 2.34 -23.60 10.12
C GLY A 239 3.15 -22.68 9.20
N ARG A 240 2.89 -21.36 9.22
CA ARG A 240 3.59 -20.33 8.43
C ARG A 240 4.39 -19.36 9.27
N ARG A 241 4.16 -19.28 10.59
CA ARG A 241 4.71 -18.24 11.47
C ARG A 241 6.23 -18.19 11.44
N ASP A 242 6.88 -19.31 11.66
CA ASP A 242 8.35 -19.39 11.68
C ASP A 242 8.97 -18.97 10.33
N ARG A 243 8.38 -19.42 9.21
CA ARG A 243 8.82 -19.03 7.88
C ARG A 243 8.63 -17.52 7.64
N ALA A 244 7.47 -16.97 8.01
CA ALA A 244 7.19 -15.54 7.87
C ALA A 244 8.16 -14.69 8.68
N TYR A 245 8.39 -15.07 9.95
CA TYR A 245 9.35 -14.45 10.84
C TYR A 245 10.76 -14.44 10.21
N ARG A 246 11.28 -15.62 9.84
CA ARG A 246 12.61 -15.74 9.22
C ARG A 246 12.73 -14.96 7.92
N ALA A 247 11.67 -14.94 7.11
CA ALA A 247 11.65 -14.19 5.86
C ALA A 247 11.80 -12.68 6.11
N LEU A 248 11.03 -12.11 7.06
CA LEU A 248 11.16 -10.71 7.45
C LEU A 248 12.56 -10.39 7.97
N MET A 249 13.08 -11.21 8.89
CA MET A 249 14.43 -11.03 9.43
C MET A 249 15.49 -11.08 8.33
N THR A 250 15.34 -11.99 7.37
CA THR A 250 16.28 -12.15 6.24
C THR A 250 16.28 -10.93 5.34
N ILE A 251 15.11 -10.39 4.95
CA ILE A 251 15.05 -9.21 4.08
C ILE A 251 15.50 -7.92 4.79
N ALA A 252 15.34 -7.84 6.12
CA ALA A 252 15.74 -6.69 6.91
C ALA A 252 17.25 -6.66 7.21
N SER A 253 17.88 -7.83 7.33
CA SER A 253 19.32 -7.98 7.61
C SER A 253 20.20 -7.87 6.36
N ARG A 254 19.92 -6.91 5.46
CA ARG A 254 20.83 -6.62 4.35
C ARG A 254 22.13 -6.02 4.91
N PRO A 255 23.31 -6.47 4.47
CA PRO A 255 24.56 -5.80 4.83
C PRO A 255 24.46 -4.34 4.39
N GLU A 256 24.97 -3.44 5.22
CA GLU A 256 25.12 -2.04 4.83
C GLU A 256 25.90 -2.01 3.50
N ASN A 257 25.37 -1.30 2.50
CA ASN A 257 26.18 -0.98 1.33
C ASN A 257 27.45 -0.31 1.86
N PRO A 258 28.66 -0.74 1.44
CA PRO A 258 29.86 -0.01 1.79
C PRO A 258 29.63 1.43 1.38
N SER A 259 29.69 2.32 2.37
CA SER A 259 29.58 3.75 2.19
C SER A 259 30.40 4.14 0.98
N SER A 260 29.77 4.86 0.04
CA SER A 260 30.45 5.47 -1.09
C SER A 260 31.64 6.25 -0.55
N GLY A 261 32.81 5.64 -0.62
CA GLY A 261 34.06 6.24 -0.19
C GLY A 261 34.18 7.57 -0.89
N THR A 262 34.30 8.62 -0.09
CA THR A 262 34.82 9.91 -0.51
C THR A 262 36.04 9.67 -1.40
N ALA A 263 35.90 9.96 -2.69
CA ALA A 263 37.04 10.18 -3.55
C ALA A 263 37.78 11.40 -2.97
N GLN A 264 39.03 11.16 -2.55
CA GLN A 264 40.01 12.21 -2.30
C GLN A 264 40.43 12.84 -3.63
#